data_AF-A0A498QUT0-F1
#
_entry.id   AF-A0A498QUT0-F1
#
_cell.length_a   1.000
_cell.length_b   1.000
_cell.length_c   1.000
_cell.angle_alpha   90.00
_cell.angle_beta   90.00
_cell.angle_gamma   90.00
#
_symmetry.space_group_name_H-M   'P 1'
#
loop_
_entity.id
_entity.type
_entity.pdbx_description
1 polymer ?
#
loop_
_entity_poly.entity_id
_entity_poly.type
_entity_poly.pdbx_seq_one_letter_code
_entity_poly.pdbx_strand_id
1 'polypeptide(L)'
;MVFDEVDGRWVAVTIGSVKCRDSASRMWEAFTLQPGPGGTFTVEYRGAASNSCAEKRTVTFTRTGDVDVNSLPDPASLPARVVSPAEALHGRYHITRNFSSTLPQQQADEDVTTSCLRSGDQCMSYFYSPTSDTPLVFEDGSWTLDLEQDGNFPGCIGLYVKTTGQYPLPQPTQDPITRLSGHGHHQQSGSCATNVDFDETLVRTGD
;
A
#
# COMPACT_ATOMS: atom_id res chain seq x y z
N MET A 1 7.82 17.14 7.23
CA MET A 1 8.06 15.68 7.35
C MET A 1 8.91 15.45 8.60
N VAL A 2 8.62 14.39 9.35
CA VAL A 2 9.33 14.00 10.58
C VAL A 2 9.71 12.54 10.46
N PHE A 3 10.92 12.20 10.89
CA PHE A 3 11.43 10.84 10.90
C PHE A 3 11.45 10.33 12.34
N ASP A 4 10.91 9.14 12.56
CA ASP A 4 11.03 8.41 13.82
C ASP A 4 11.98 7.22 13.62
N GLU A 5 12.74 6.86 14.65
CA GLU A 5 13.54 5.64 14.64
C GLU A 5 12.67 4.43 15.00
N VAL A 6 12.60 3.45 14.10
CA VAL A 6 11.88 2.18 14.27
C VAL A 6 12.86 1.06 13.89
N ASP A 7 13.14 0.15 14.83
CA ASP A 7 14.05 -0.98 14.65
C ASP A 7 15.42 -0.62 14.03
N GLY A 8 15.99 0.50 14.47
CA GLY A 8 17.31 0.97 14.01
C GLY A 8 17.30 1.60 12.61
N ARG A 9 16.12 1.96 12.09
CA ARG A 9 15.92 2.67 10.82
C ARG A 9 15.09 3.93 11.05
N TRP A 10 15.42 4.99 10.33
CA TRP A 10 14.62 6.21 10.36
C TRP A 10 13.51 6.12 9.33
N VAL A 11 12.26 6.26 9.75
CA VAL A 11 11.07 6.11 8.90
C VAL A 11 10.26 7.39 8.91
N ALA A 12 9.82 7.81 7.73
CA ALA A 12 8.79 8.84 7.58
C ALA A 12 7.78 8.41 6.51
N VAL A 13 6.49 8.62 6.79
CA VAL A 13 5.42 8.43 5.82
C VAL A 13 4.60 9.70 5.77
N THR A 14 4.39 10.22 4.56
CA THR A 14 3.54 11.38 4.29
C THR A 14 2.59 11.08 3.15
N ILE A 15 1.58 11.93 2.96
CA ILE A 15 0.73 11.88 1.77
C ILE A 15 1.09 13.03 0.86
N GLY A 16 1.50 12.70 -0.36
CA GLY A 16 1.72 13.60 -1.47
C GLY A 16 0.58 13.56 -2.48
N SER A 17 0.61 14.48 -3.44
CA SER A 17 -0.25 14.46 -4.62
C SER A 17 0.61 14.18 -5.84
N VAL A 18 0.33 13.09 -6.54
CA VAL A 18 1.01 12.74 -7.79
C VAL A 18 0.03 12.67 -8.94
N LYS A 19 0.53 12.93 -10.16
CA LYS A 19 -0.21 12.57 -11.36
C LYS A 19 0.09 11.12 -11.71
N CYS A 20 -0.94 10.30 -11.75
CA CYS A 20 -0.91 8.90 -12.14
C CYS A 20 -1.94 8.70 -13.27
N ARG A 21 -1.49 8.27 -14.46
CA ARG A 21 -2.35 8.06 -15.65
C ARG A 21 -3.27 9.28 -15.91
N ASP A 22 -2.67 10.47 -15.87
CA ASP A 22 -3.34 11.78 -16.03
C ASP A 22 -4.40 12.16 -14.97
N SER A 23 -4.56 11.36 -13.92
CA SER A 23 -5.39 11.66 -12.75
C SER A 23 -4.53 12.06 -11.54
N ALA A 24 -5.00 13.02 -10.74
CA ALA A 24 -4.37 13.32 -9.46
C ALA A 24 -4.74 12.21 -8.45
N SER A 25 -3.76 11.69 -7.73
CA SER A 25 -3.96 10.65 -6.74
C SER A 25 -3.20 10.95 -5.45
N ARG A 26 -3.78 10.56 -4.32
CA ARG A 26 -3.12 10.59 -3.01
C ARG A 26 -2.09 9.47 -2.99
N MET A 27 -0.83 9.83 -2.82
CA MET A 27 0.27 8.86 -2.74
C MET A 27 0.82 8.83 -1.32
N TRP A 28 0.93 7.64 -0.75
CA TRP A 28 1.69 7.39 0.46
C TRP A 28 3.15 7.34 0.07
N GLU A 29 3.91 8.33 0.54
CA GLU A 29 5.33 8.49 0.31
C GLU A 29 6.08 8.03 1.57
N ALA A 30 6.63 6.82 1.51
CA ALA A 30 7.41 6.22 2.57
C ALA A 30 8.91 6.38 2.31
N PHE A 31 9.63 6.82 3.33
CA PHE A 31 11.07 7.00 3.34
C PHE A 31 11.67 6.16 4.45
N THR A 32 12.62 5.29 4.11
CA THR A 32 13.40 4.51 5.07
C THR A 32 14.87 4.82 4.91
N LEU A 33 15.48 5.37 5.96
CA LEU A 33 16.85 5.85 5.97
C LEU A 33 17.72 4.91 6.81
N GLN A 34 18.79 4.42 6.19
CA GLN A 34 19.84 3.66 6.86
C GLN A 34 21.08 4.56 7.01
N PRO A 35 21.59 4.78 8.23
CA PRO A 35 22.85 5.51 8.44
C PRO A 35 24.00 4.82 7.72
N GLY A 36 24.81 5.63 7.02
CA GLY A 36 26.03 5.22 6.33
C GLY A 36 27.28 5.90 6.89
N PRO A 37 28.48 5.54 6.40
CA PRO A 37 29.72 6.18 6.80
C PRO A 37 29.72 7.70 6.52
N GLY A 38 30.43 8.46 7.36
CA GLY A 38 30.65 9.88 7.12
C GLY A 38 29.39 10.77 7.20
N GLY A 39 28.34 10.32 7.89
CA GLY A 39 27.09 11.08 8.04
C GLY A 39 26.21 11.08 6.79
N THR A 40 26.42 10.12 5.88
CA THR A 40 25.53 9.86 4.76
C THR A 40 24.35 8.98 5.20
N PHE A 41 23.25 9.03 4.46
CA PHE A 41 22.14 8.09 4.60
C PHE A 41 21.82 7.47 3.25
N THR A 42 21.67 6.15 3.22
CA THR A 42 21.01 5.47 2.11
C THR A 42 19.51 5.51 2.36
N VAL A 43 18.75 6.00 1.39
CA VAL A 43 17.31 6.24 1.50
C VAL A 43 16.59 5.35 0.50
N GLU A 44 15.75 4.45 0.99
CA GLU A 44 14.72 3.82 0.17
C GLU A 44 13.48 4.70 0.20
N TYR A 45 13.02 5.12 -0.98
CA TYR A 45 11.74 5.78 -1.15
C TYR A 45 10.77 4.83 -1.86
N ARG A 46 9.56 4.74 -1.33
CA ARG A 46 8.42 4.05 -1.93
C ARG A 46 7.23 4.98 -1.98
N GLY A 47 6.68 5.18 -3.16
CA GLY A 47 5.39 5.81 -3.34
C GLY A 47 4.36 4.74 -3.71
N ALA A 48 3.18 4.78 -3.12
CA ALA A 48 2.05 3.93 -3.52
C ALA A 48 0.72 4.70 -3.42
N ALA A 49 -0.14 4.53 -4.41
CA ALA A 49 -1.41 5.23 -4.53
C ALA A 49 -2.58 4.25 -4.74
N SER A 50 -3.79 4.65 -4.35
CA SER A 50 -4.99 3.80 -4.42
C SER A 50 -5.42 3.41 -5.84
N ASN A 51 -4.88 4.08 -6.87
CA ASN A 51 -5.14 3.80 -8.28
C ASN A 51 -4.04 2.96 -8.95
N SER A 52 -3.37 2.11 -8.18
CA SER A 52 -2.32 1.17 -8.63
C SER A 52 -1.10 1.85 -9.29
N CYS A 53 -0.81 3.09 -8.89
CA CYS A 53 0.50 3.68 -9.18
C CYS A 53 1.43 3.48 -8.01
N ALA A 54 2.60 2.92 -8.29
CA ALA A 54 3.69 2.85 -7.34
C ALA A 54 5.00 3.22 -8.00
N GLU A 55 5.93 3.68 -7.17
CA GLU A 55 7.31 3.92 -7.56
C GLU A 55 8.24 3.50 -6.42
N LYS A 56 9.42 3.02 -6.78
CA LYS A 56 10.47 2.69 -5.83
C LYS A 56 11.80 3.21 -6.35
N ARG A 57 12.55 3.92 -5.50
CA ARG A 57 13.90 4.38 -5.82
C ARG A 57 14.78 4.36 -4.58
N THR A 58 16.07 4.16 -4.81
CA THR A 58 17.09 4.34 -3.79
C THR A 58 17.86 5.62 -4.10
N VAL A 59 18.00 6.49 -3.11
CA VAL A 59 18.77 7.73 -3.21
C VAL A 59 19.74 7.85 -2.03
N THR A 60 20.71 8.74 -2.15
CA THR A 60 21.67 9.02 -1.07
C THR A 60 21.44 10.43 -0.57
N PHE A 61 21.28 10.59 0.75
CA PHE A 61 21.30 11.89 1.39
C PHE A 61 22.70 12.14 1.96
N THR A 62 23.25 13.30 1.64
CA THR A 62 24.56 13.74 2.11
C THR A 62 24.38 15.03 2.88
N ARG A 63 24.91 15.08 4.11
CA ARG A 63 24.94 16.30 4.90
C ARG A 63 25.79 17.35 4.18
N THR A 64 25.20 18.52 3.91
CA THR A 64 25.88 19.63 3.22
C THR A 64 26.42 20.71 4.15
N GLY A 65 26.08 20.66 5.44
CA GLY A 65 26.54 21.60 6.45
C GLY A 65 25.80 21.44 7.77
N ASP A 66 26.07 22.38 8.67
CA ASP A 66 25.36 22.53 9.94
C ASP A 66 24.18 23.50 9.78
N VAL A 67 23.16 23.32 10.61
CA VAL A 67 22.01 24.23 10.73
C VAL A 67 21.89 24.68 12.17
N ASP A 68 21.39 25.90 12.40
CA ASP A 68 21.01 26.31 13.75
C ASP A 68 19.80 25.49 14.21
N VAL A 69 20.03 24.57 15.14
CA VAL A 69 18.99 23.65 15.64
C VAL A 69 17.83 24.42 16.28
N ASN A 70 18.08 25.60 16.86
CA ASN A 70 17.02 26.41 17.47
C ASN A 70 16.10 27.09 16.44
N SER A 71 16.49 27.10 15.17
CA SER A 71 15.64 27.59 14.07
C SER A 71 14.63 26.56 13.59
N LEU A 72 14.79 25.29 13.98
CA LEU A 72 13.93 24.19 13.57
C LEU A 72 12.84 23.92 14.62
N PRO A 73 11.63 23.51 14.19
CA PRO A 73 10.62 23.02 15.13
C PRO A 73 11.13 21.80 15.89
N ASP A 74 10.84 21.74 17.20
CA ASP A 74 11.17 20.58 18.03
C ASP A 74 10.28 19.37 17.65
N PRO A 75 10.82 18.25 17.16
CA PRO A 75 10.02 17.07 16.84
C PRO A 75 9.31 16.48 18.06
N ALA A 76 9.81 16.69 19.29
CA ALA A 76 9.16 16.23 20.52
C ALA A 76 7.90 17.03 20.88
N SER A 77 7.64 18.15 20.19
CA SER A 77 6.39 18.90 20.32
C SER A 77 5.20 18.24 19.61
N LEU A 78 5.47 17.27 18.73
CA LEU A 78 4.43 16.51 18.03
C LEU A 78 3.99 15.31 18.87
N PRO A 79 2.76 14.79 18.67
CA PRO A 79 2.32 13.54 19.31
C PRO A 79 3.31 12.39 19.10
N ALA A 80 3.34 11.36 19.94
CA ALA A 80 4.18 10.20 19.65
C ALA A 80 3.69 9.45 18.39
N ARG A 81 4.58 8.73 17.70
CA ARG A 81 4.18 7.79 16.64
C ARG A 81 3.29 6.71 17.25
N VAL A 82 2.20 6.38 16.58
CA VAL A 82 1.30 5.29 16.96
C VAL A 82 1.50 4.13 15.99
N VAL A 83 1.72 2.93 16.54
CA VAL A 83 1.81 1.71 15.73
C VAL A 83 0.40 1.32 15.28
N SER A 84 0.20 1.18 13.97
CA SER A 84 -1.07 0.70 13.42
C SER A 84 -1.10 -0.82 13.39
N PRO A 85 -2.22 -1.49 13.75
CA PRO A 85 -2.35 -2.93 13.55
C PRO A 85 -2.29 -3.32 12.06
N ALA A 86 -2.47 -2.36 11.14
CA ALA A 86 -2.32 -2.63 9.73
C ALA A 86 -0.86 -2.85 9.29
N GLU A 87 0.12 -2.39 10.07
CA GLU A 87 1.55 -2.63 9.79
C GLU A 87 1.88 -4.12 9.69
N ALA A 88 1.10 -4.99 10.36
CA ALA A 88 1.21 -6.44 10.32
C ALA A 88 0.88 -7.07 8.95
N LEU A 89 0.29 -6.33 8.00
CA LEU A 89 0.04 -6.80 6.64
C LEU A 89 1.27 -6.57 5.76
N HIS A 90 2.27 -7.46 5.89
CA HIS A 90 3.49 -7.41 5.09
C HIS A 90 4.08 -8.81 4.84
N GLY A 91 4.99 -8.89 3.86
CA GLY A 91 5.62 -10.14 3.42
C GLY A 91 4.96 -10.66 2.13
N ARG A 92 5.06 -11.96 1.89
CA ARG A 92 4.51 -12.61 0.70
C ARG A 92 3.16 -13.26 1.00
N TYR A 93 2.18 -13.10 0.11
CA TYR A 93 0.83 -13.66 0.27
C TYR A 93 0.39 -14.41 -0.98
N HIS A 94 -0.29 -15.53 -0.76
CA HIS A 94 -1.10 -16.20 -1.77
C HIS A 94 -2.53 -15.66 -1.71
N ILE A 95 -2.98 -15.05 -2.80
CA ILE A 95 -4.29 -14.44 -2.95
C ILE A 95 -5.18 -15.42 -3.71
N THR A 96 -6.40 -15.65 -3.20
CA THR A 96 -7.43 -16.45 -3.87
C THR A 96 -8.72 -15.65 -3.92
N ARG A 97 -9.22 -15.37 -5.12
CA ARG A 97 -10.50 -14.68 -5.36
C ARG A 97 -11.50 -15.63 -6.02
N ASN A 98 -12.63 -15.83 -5.34
CA ASN A 98 -13.75 -16.65 -5.79
C ASN A 98 -14.91 -15.75 -6.19
N PHE A 99 -15.30 -15.79 -7.46
CA PHE A 99 -16.47 -15.04 -7.93
C PHE A 99 -17.76 -15.81 -7.69
N SER A 100 -18.86 -15.11 -7.44
CA SER A 100 -20.19 -15.72 -7.22
C SER A 100 -20.82 -16.30 -8.50
N SER A 101 -20.22 -16.07 -9.66
CA SER A 101 -20.70 -16.52 -10.97
C SER A 101 -19.68 -17.42 -11.69
N THR A 102 -19.87 -17.64 -12.99
CA THR A 102 -19.04 -18.55 -13.81
C THR A 102 -17.64 -18.03 -14.13
N LEU A 103 -17.22 -16.87 -13.60
CA LEU A 103 -15.84 -16.43 -13.79
C LEU A 103 -14.89 -17.43 -13.12
N PRO A 104 -13.77 -17.78 -13.77
CA PRO A 104 -12.79 -18.66 -13.17
C PRO A 104 -12.23 -18.01 -11.90
N GLN A 105 -11.93 -18.86 -10.92
CA GLN A 105 -11.19 -18.44 -9.73
C GLN A 105 -9.87 -17.78 -10.15
N GLN A 106 -9.52 -16.67 -9.51
CA GLN A 106 -8.24 -16.00 -9.69
C GLN A 106 -7.33 -16.33 -8.50
N GLN A 107 -6.05 -16.60 -8.81
CA GLN A 107 -5.02 -16.85 -7.82
C GLN A 107 -3.72 -16.18 -8.25
N ALA A 108 -2.99 -15.62 -7.29
CA ALA A 108 -1.69 -15.00 -7.50
C ALA A 108 -0.86 -15.04 -6.22
N ASP A 109 0.46 -15.02 -6.35
CA ASP A 109 1.35 -14.72 -5.24
C ASP A 109 1.87 -13.28 -5.41
N GLU A 110 1.69 -12.46 -4.38
CA GLU A 110 2.08 -11.05 -4.39
C GLU A 110 2.95 -10.71 -3.17
N ASP A 111 3.93 -9.83 -3.38
CA ASP A 111 4.75 -9.26 -2.31
C ASP A 111 4.05 -8.01 -1.77
N VAL A 112 3.99 -7.88 -0.45
CA VAL A 112 3.15 -6.89 0.23
C VAL A 112 4.00 -6.01 1.12
N THR A 113 3.82 -4.70 0.96
CA THR A 113 4.39 -3.71 1.86
C THR A 113 3.32 -2.79 2.39
N THR A 114 3.35 -2.54 3.71
CA THR A 114 2.46 -1.56 4.35
C THR A 114 3.23 -0.35 4.83
N SER A 115 2.67 0.83 4.58
CA SER A 115 3.21 2.12 5.03
C SER A 115 2.12 2.93 5.71
N CYS A 116 2.29 3.19 7.00
CA CYS A 116 1.32 3.90 7.83
C CYS A 116 1.76 5.33 8.11
N LEU A 117 0.80 6.25 8.11
CA LEU A 117 1.02 7.59 8.66
C LEU A 117 1.47 7.50 10.11
N ARG A 118 2.16 8.54 10.58
CA ARG A 118 2.69 8.61 11.94
C ARG A 118 1.61 8.51 13.03
N SER A 119 0.39 8.92 12.72
CA SER A 119 -0.82 8.79 13.55
C SER A 119 -1.36 7.35 13.64
N GLY A 120 -0.96 6.45 12.74
CA GLY A 120 -1.39 5.05 12.70
C GLY A 120 -2.83 4.83 12.21
N ASP A 121 -3.55 5.89 11.88
CA ASP A 121 -4.96 5.90 11.45
C ASP A 121 -5.15 5.52 9.97
N GLN A 122 -4.23 5.93 9.11
CA GLN A 122 -4.26 5.63 7.68
C GLN A 122 -3.00 4.90 7.23
N CYS A 123 -3.17 3.80 6.50
CA CYS A 123 -2.07 3.05 5.90
C CYS A 123 -2.35 2.68 4.45
N MET A 124 -1.29 2.57 3.66
CA MET A 124 -1.32 1.96 2.34
C MET A 124 -0.65 0.59 2.42
N SER A 125 -1.41 -0.47 2.14
CA SER A 125 -0.90 -1.81 1.93
C SER A 125 -0.88 -2.08 0.43
N TYR A 126 0.31 -2.10 -0.17
CA TYR A 126 0.48 -2.28 -1.60
C TYR A 126 0.97 -3.68 -1.90
N PHE A 127 0.19 -4.42 -2.69
CA PHE A 127 0.51 -5.75 -3.16
C PHE A 127 1.03 -5.66 -4.59
N TYR A 128 2.14 -6.36 -4.85
CA TYR A 128 2.85 -6.31 -6.11
C TYR A 128 3.20 -7.70 -6.63
N SER A 129 2.97 -7.90 -7.92
CA SER A 129 3.61 -8.93 -8.74
C SER A 129 3.94 -8.36 -10.12
N PRO A 130 4.73 -9.06 -10.96
CA PRO A 130 4.98 -8.61 -12.33
C PRO A 130 3.74 -8.44 -13.21
N THR A 131 2.58 -8.96 -12.77
CA THR A 131 1.34 -8.98 -13.56
C THR A 131 0.15 -8.29 -12.87
N SER A 132 0.30 -7.82 -11.63
CA SER A 132 -0.80 -7.32 -10.82
C SER A 132 -0.30 -6.36 -9.73
N ASP A 133 -1.10 -5.34 -9.48
CA ASP A 133 -0.86 -4.26 -8.52
C ASP A 133 -2.16 -4.00 -7.75
N THR A 134 -2.23 -4.41 -6.49
CA THR A 134 -3.43 -4.27 -5.66
C THR A 134 -3.18 -3.33 -4.48
N PRO A 135 -3.62 -2.07 -4.53
CA PRO A 135 -3.52 -1.16 -3.42
C PRO A 135 -4.73 -1.32 -2.48
N LEU A 136 -4.46 -1.41 -1.18
CA LEU A 136 -5.46 -1.41 -0.13
C LEU A 136 -5.20 -0.24 0.82
N VAL A 137 -6.21 0.60 1.05
CA VAL A 137 -6.14 1.69 2.02
C VAL A 137 -6.78 1.25 3.32
N PHE A 138 -6.01 1.22 4.40
CA PHE A 138 -6.52 0.98 5.74
C PHE A 138 -6.97 2.28 6.40
N GLU A 139 -8.20 2.29 6.91
CA GLU A 139 -8.78 3.34 7.74
C GLU A 139 -9.93 2.71 8.55
N ASP A 140 -10.23 3.23 9.75
CA ASP A 140 -11.36 2.79 10.58
C ASP A 140 -11.46 1.27 10.82
N GLY A 141 -10.30 0.58 10.88
CA GLY A 141 -10.25 -0.86 11.18
C GLY A 141 -10.52 -1.78 9.99
N SER A 142 -10.54 -1.27 8.76
CA SER A 142 -10.74 -2.06 7.54
C SER A 142 -9.83 -1.59 6.42
N TRP A 143 -9.40 -2.51 5.56
CA TRP A 143 -8.81 -2.18 4.27
C TRP A 143 -9.89 -2.02 3.21
N THR A 144 -9.76 -0.98 2.40
CA THR A 144 -10.60 -0.71 1.24
C THR A 144 -9.80 -0.92 -0.03
N LEU A 145 -10.35 -1.74 -0.93
CA LEU A 145 -9.99 -1.76 -2.34
C LEU A 145 -10.99 -0.87 -3.09
N ASP A 146 -10.49 0.09 -3.86
CA ASP A 146 -11.27 0.87 -4.82
C ASP A 146 -10.38 1.20 -6.02
N LEU A 147 -10.44 0.31 -7.02
CA LEU A 147 -9.59 0.38 -8.19
C LEU A 147 -10.43 0.44 -9.46
N GLU A 148 -10.14 1.44 -10.27
CA GLU A 148 -10.74 1.66 -11.58
C GLU A 148 -9.65 1.77 -12.63
N GLN A 149 -9.80 1.05 -13.74
CA GLN A 149 -8.86 1.15 -14.85
C GLN A 149 -9.46 0.66 -16.17
N ASP A 150 -8.96 1.23 -17.26
CA ASP A 150 -9.10 0.61 -18.57
C ASP A 150 -8.35 -0.72 -18.59
N GLY A 151 -9.01 -1.75 -19.11
CA GLY A 151 -8.45 -3.08 -19.26
C GLY A 151 -8.16 -3.38 -20.73
N ASN A 152 -7.09 -4.13 -20.99
CA ASN A 152 -6.84 -4.68 -22.32
C ASN A 152 -6.76 -6.20 -22.22
N PHE A 153 -7.88 -6.86 -22.50
CA PHE A 153 -7.95 -8.32 -22.53
C PHE A 153 -8.23 -8.78 -23.97
N PRO A 154 -7.45 -9.75 -24.50
CA PRO A 154 -7.69 -10.26 -25.85
C PRO A 154 -9.15 -10.72 -26.04
N GLY A 155 -9.81 -10.20 -27.07
CA GLY A 155 -11.21 -10.47 -27.36
C GLY A 155 -12.22 -9.54 -26.68
N CYS A 156 -11.77 -8.66 -25.78
CA CYS A 156 -12.60 -7.64 -25.15
C CYS A 156 -12.31 -6.26 -25.75
N ILE A 157 -13.36 -5.54 -26.17
CA ILE A 157 -13.28 -4.21 -26.79
C ILE A 157 -13.88 -3.19 -25.82
N GLY A 158 -13.17 -2.09 -25.60
CA GLY A 158 -13.63 -0.98 -24.76
C GLY A 158 -13.84 -1.39 -23.31
N LEU A 159 -12.97 -2.25 -22.80
CA LEU A 159 -13.09 -2.79 -21.45
C LEU A 159 -12.65 -1.73 -20.44
N TYR A 160 -13.57 -1.41 -19.54
CA TYR A 160 -13.28 -0.67 -18.32
C TYR A 160 -13.69 -1.52 -17.12
N VAL A 161 -12.82 -1.57 -16.13
CA VAL A 161 -12.92 -2.43 -14.95
C VAL A 161 -12.99 -1.58 -13.69
N LYS A 162 -13.95 -1.88 -12.83
CA LYS A 162 -14.04 -1.36 -11.46
C LYS A 162 -14.05 -2.53 -10.49
N THR A 163 -13.19 -2.50 -9.49
CA THR A 163 -13.16 -3.48 -8.40
C THR A 163 -13.19 -2.74 -7.07
N THR A 164 -14.15 -3.10 -6.23
CA THR A 164 -14.28 -2.57 -4.87
C THR A 164 -14.27 -3.73 -3.88
N GLY A 165 -13.73 -3.53 -2.69
CA GLY A 165 -13.67 -4.58 -1.68
C GLY A 165 -13.41 -4.04 -0.28
N GLN A 166 -13.82 -4.80 0.72
CA GLN A 166 -13.61 -4.49 2.13
C GLN A 166 -13.00 -5.71 2.82
N TYR A 167 -11.97 -5.47 3.61
CA TYR A 167 -11.24 -6.49 4.34
C TYR A 167 -11.11 -6.01 5.79
N PRO A 168 -11.96 -6.48 6.72
CA PRO A 168 -11.88 -6.03 8.10
C PRO A 168 -10.59 -6.54 8.76
N LEU A 169 -10.09 -5.78 9.73
CA LEU A 169 -8.99 -6.21 10.59
C LEU A 169 -9.32 -7.55 11.27
N PRO A 170 -8.48 -8.59 11.13
CA PRO A 170 -8.71 -9.87 11.77
C PRO A 170 -8.88 -9.72 13.29
N GLN A 171 -9.82 -10.50 13.84
CA GLN A 171 -10.07 -10.58 15.28
C GLN A 171 -9.84 -12.02 15.74
N PRO A 172 -8.94 -12.27 16.72
CA PRO A 172 -8.04 -11.30 17.34
C PRO A 172 -6.99 -10.73 16.36
N THR A 173 -6.44 -9.56 16.68
CA THR A 173 -5.35 -8.95 15.90
C THR A 173 -4.12 -9.86 15.85
N GLN A 174 -3.43 -9.86 14.72
CA GLN A 174 -2.26 -10.72 14.45
C GLN A 174 -1.09 -9.85 14.00
N ASP A 175 0.13 -10.27 14.33
CA ASP A 175 1.37 -9.66 13.86
C ASP A 175 2.45 -10.73 13.64
N PRO A 176 2.79 -11.09 12.38
CA PRO A 176 2.18 -10.60 11.14
C PRO A 176 0.77 -11.18 10.92
N ILE A 177 -0.02 -10.57 10.02
CA ILE A 177 -1.33 -11.10 9.60
C ILE A 177 -1.12 -12.38 8.78
N THR A 178 -1.60 -13.51 9.28
CA THR A 178 -1.43 -14.81 8.60
C THR A 178 -2.51 -15.07 7.56
N ARG A 179 -3.71 -14.52 7.77
CA ARG A 179 -4.85 -14.61 6.87
C ARG A 179 -5.69 -13.36 6.95
N LEU A 180 -5.93 -12.71 5.81
CA LEU A 180 -6.90 -11.65 5.64
C LEU A 180 -8.03 -12.15 4.73
N SER A 181 -9.27 -11.81 5.05
CA SER A 181 -10.42 -12.13 4.21
C SER A 181 -11.21 -10.88 3.94
N GLY A 182 -11.74 -10.81 2.72
CA GLY A 182 -12.60 -9.71 2.32
C GLY A 182 -13.67 -10.18 1.36
N HIS A 183 -14.60 -9.27 1.14
CA HIS A 183 -15.69 -9.42 0.20
C HIS A 183 -15.77 -8.16 -0.65
N GLY A 184 -16.16 -8.31 -1.90
CA GLY A 184 -16.16 -7.20 -2.82
C GLY A 184 -17.00 -7.42 -4.06
N HIS A 185 -16.95 -6.42 -4.92
CA HIS A 185 -17.69 -6.35 -6.16
C HIS A 185 -16.76 -6.05 -7.32
N HIS A 186 -16.94 -6.79 -8.41
CA HIS A 186 -16.17 -6.66 -9.63
C HIS A 186 -17.10 -6.39 -10.82
N GLN A 187 -16.85 -5.27 -11.49
CA GLN A 187 -17.60 -4.83 -12.63
C GLN A 187 -16.68 -4.63 -13.84
N GLN A 188 -17.10 -5.17 -14.97
CA GLN A 188 -16.52 -4.94 -16.27
C GLN A 188 -17.58 -4.38 -17.21
N SER A 189 -17.18 -3.49 -18.10
CA SER A 189 -18.02 -2.95 -19.17
C SER A 189 -17.40 -3.24 -20.55
N GLY A 190 -18.08 -2.84 -21.63
CA GLY A 190 -17.65 -3.16 -22.99
C GLY A 190 -18.13 -4.54 -23.46
N SER A 191 -17.42 -5.15 -24.41
CA SER A 191 -17.87 -6.42 -25.02
C SER A 191 -17.75 -7.65 -24.11
N CYS A 192 -17.07 -7.52 -22.97
CA CYS A 192 -16.91 -8.55 -21.94
C CYS A 192 -17.57 -8.13 -20.62
N ALA A 193 -18.69 -7.41 -20.71
CA ALA A 193 -19.38 -6.90 -19.54
C ALA A 193 -19.74 -8.03 -18.56
N THR A 194 -19.38 -7.82 -17.30
CA THR A 194 -19.73 -8.72 -16.19
C THR A 194 -19.89 -7.88 -14.94
N ASN A 195 -20.67 -8.38 -14.00
CA ASN A 195 -20.98 -7.70 -12.76
C ASN A 195 -21.25 -8.79 -11.72
N VAL A 196 -20.30 -8.96 -10.80
CA VAL A 196 -20.22 -10.14 -9.95
C VAL A 196 -19.63 -9.76 -8.60
N ASP A 197 -20.11 -10.43 -7.57
CA ASP A 197 -19.49 -10.37 -6.24
C ASP A 197 -18.35 -11.37 -6.15
N PHE A 198 -17.43 -11.14 -5.22
CA PHE A 198 -16.37 -12.09 -4.92
C PHE A 198 -16.05 -12.15 -3.43
N ASP A 199 -15.60 -13.32 -3.00
CA ASP A 199 -14.89 -13.52 -1.74
C ASP A 199 -13.40 -13.67 -2.02
N GLU A 200 -12.57 -13.01 -1.23
CA GLU A 200 -11.12 -13.05 -1.37
C GLU A 200 -10.45 -13.45 -0.06
N THR A 201 -9.41 -14.27 -0.17
CA THR A 201 -8.54 -14.62 0.94
C THR A 201 -7.09 -14.36 0.56
N LEU A 202 -6.35 -13.75 1.47
CA LEU A 202 -4.92 -13.49 1.37
C LEU A 202 -4.24 -14.29 2.48
N VAL A 203 -3.44 -15.29 2.12
CA VAL A 203 -2.76 -16.18 3.07
C VAL A 203 -1.26 -15.91 3.01
N ARG A 204 -0.64 -15.57 4.14
CA ARG A 204 0.80 -15.30 4.20
C ARG A 204 1.59 -16.57 3.93
N THR A 205 2.56 -16.48 3.03
CA THR A 205 3.44 -17.59 2.61
C THR A 205 4.90 -17.37 2.97
N GLY A 206 5.29 -16.15 3.37
CA GLY A 206 6.67 -15.85 3.76
C GLY A 206 6.92 -14.36 3.97
N ASP A 207 8.19 -14.00 4.09
CA ASP A 207 8.70 -12.62 3.99
C ASP A 207 9.29 -12.35 2.61
#